data_AF-A0A9D1D8K3-F1
#
_entry.id   AF-A0A9D1D8K3-F1
#
_cell.length_a   1.000
_cell.length_b   1.000
_cell.length_c   1.000
_cell.angle_alpha   90.00
_cell.angle_beta   90.00
_cell.angle_gamma   90.00
#
_symmetry.space_group_name_H-M   'P 1'
#
loop_
_entity.id
_entity.type
_entity.pdbx_description
1 polymer ?
#
loop_
_entity_poly.entity_id
_entity_poly.type
_entity_poly.pdbx_seq_one_letter_code
_entity_poly.pdbx_strand_id
1 'polypeptide(L)' 'MLPRNPHLLGNARRLRREMTKEERKLWYEYLRYHPAKFYKQKIIGSYIVDFYCDTAKL' A
#
# COMPACT_ATOMS: atom_id res chain seq x y z
N MET A 1 -6.24 4.80 14.26
CA MET A 1 -6.08 3.97 13.05
C MET A 1 -7.37 3.19 12.87
N LEU A 2 -8.01 3.23 11.70
CA LEU A 2 -9.26 2.49 11.48
C LEU A 2 -9.00 0.98 11.48
N PRO A 3 -9.93 0.16 12.02
CA PRO A 3 -9.75 -1.29 12.06
C PRO A 3 -9.62 -1.86 10.66
N ARG A 4 -8.75 -2.87 10.50
CA ARG A 4 -8.53 -3.57 9.23
C ARG A 4 -9.74 -4.44 8.92
N ASN A 5 -10.40 -4.19 7.78
CA ASN A 5 -11.44 -5.09 7.29
C ASN A 5 -10.81 -6.40 6.75
N PRO A 6 -11.08 -7.56 7.36
CA PRO A 6 -10.48 -8.84 6.97
C PRO A 6 -10.94 -9.31 5.58
N HIS A 7 -12.14 -8.92 5.12
CA HIS A 7 -12.68 -9.31 3.81
C HIS A 7 -11.85 -8.72 2.65
N LEU A 8 -11.15 -7.61 2.88
CA LEU A 8 -10.29 -6.97 1.89
C LEU A 8 -8.90 -7.62 1.79
N LEU A 9 -8.57 -8.59 2.66
CA LEU A 9 -7.24 -9.21 2.69
C LEU A 9 -6.89 -9.93 1.40
N GLY A 10 -7.84 -10.68 0.83
CA GLY A 10 -7.64 -11.37 -0.45
C GLY A 10 -7.32 -10.38 -1.56
N ASN A 11 -8.13 -9.32 -1.69
CA ASN A 11 -7.95 -8.26 -2.67
C ASN A 11 -6.61 -7.53 -2.49
N ALA A 12 -6.25 -7.15 -1.27
CA ALA A 12 -4.98 -6.50 -0.99
C ALA A 12 -3.76 -7.38 -1.33
N ARG A 13 -3.86 -8.71 -1.13
CA ARG A 13 -2.80 -9.64 -1.54
C ARG A 13 -2.69 -9.74 -3.06
N ARG A 14 -3.83 -9.80 -3.76
CA ARG A 14 -3.88 -9.79 -5.23
C ARG A 14 -3.26 -8.52 -5.79
N LEU A 15 -3.69 -7.35 -5.30
CA LEU A 15 -3.16 -6.04 -5.73
C LEU A 15 -1.65 -5.88 -5.52
N ARG A 16 -1.06 -6.50 -4.49
CA ARG A 16 0.41 -6.50 -4.33
C ARG A 16 1.16 -7.22 -5.44
N ARG A 17 0.53 -8.23 -6.05
CA ARG A 17 1.10 -9.01 -7.16
C ARG A 17 0.79 -8.36 -8.51
N GLU A 18 -0.40 -7.78 -8.62
CA GLU A 18 -0.98 -7.20 -9.84
C GLU A 18 -0.90 -5.66 -9.85
N MET A 19 0.16 -5.08 -9.29
CA MET A 19 0.37 -3.63 -9.36
C MET A 19 0.46 -3.16 -10.82
N THR A 20 -0.12 -2.00 -11.08
CA THR A 20 0.01 -1.31 -12.37
C THR A 20 1.47 -1.02 -12.70
N LYS A 21 1.78 -0.73 -13.98
CA LYS A 21 3.17 -0.47 -14.39
C LYS A 21 3.70 0.78 -13.71
N GLU A 22 2.83 1.77 -13.53
CA GLU A 22 3.06 3.07 -12.93
C GLU A 22 3.34 2.92 -11.43
N GLU A 23 2.50 2.20 -10.69
CA GLU A 23 2.73 1.90 -9.27
C GLU A 23 4.01 1.10 -9.07
N ARG A 24 4.28 0.11 -9.94
CA ARG A 24 5.47 -0.73 -9.85
C ARG A 24 6.73 0.13 -10.02
N LYS A 25 6.71 1.03 -11.00
CA LYS A 25 7.78 2.00 -11.25
C LYS A 25 8.00 2.87 -10.02
N LEU A 26 6.94 3.52 -9.52
CA LEU A 26 7.00 4.39 -8.34
C LEU A 26 7.53 3.64 -7.10
N TRP A 27 7.10 2.40 -6.90
CA TRP A 27 7.58 1.59 -5.78
C TRP A 27 9.06 1.28 -5.88
N TYR A 28 9.50 0.68 -7.00
CA TYR A 28 10.86 0.18 -7.10
C TYR A 28 11.88 1.27 -7.35
N GLU A 29 11.51 2.37 -8.01
CA GLU A 29 12.45 3.47 -8.29
C GLU A 29 12.53 4.47 -7.12
N TYR A 30 11.45 4.67 -6.37
CA TYR A 30 11.38 5.74 -5.37
C TYR A 30 11.00 5.23 -3.97
N LEU A 31 9.78 4.74 -3.77
CA LEU A 31 9.22 4.53 -2.43
C LEU A 31 9.93 3.42 -1.63
N ARG A 32 10.49 2.41 -2.31
CA ARG A 32 11.25 1.33 -1.66
C ARG A 32 12.54 1.81 -1.00
N TYR A 33 13.17 2.84 -1.57
CA TYR A 33 14.45 3.39 -1.10
C TYR A 33 14.28 4.70 -0.32
N HIS A 34 13.05 5.18 -0.18
CA HIS A 34 12.77 6.39 0.55
C HIS A 34 13.13 6.23 2.05
N PRO A 35 13.68 7.27 2.72
CA PRO A 35 14.01 7.19 4.15
C PRO A 35 12.82 6.88 5.05
N ALA A 36 11.64 7.42 4.69
CA ALA A 36 10.38 7.12 5.36
C ALA A 36 9.86 5.73 4.96
N LYS A 37 9.27 5.00 5.93
CA LYS A 37 8.75 3.65 5.71
C LYS A 37 7.40 3.69 4.98
N PHE A 38 7.40 3.22 3.74
CA PHE A 38 6.17 3.02 2.96
C PHE A 38 5.70 1.56 2.98
N TYR A 39 4.38 1.38 2.95
CA TYR A 39 3.69 0.10 2.83
C TYR A 39 2.85 0.10 1.57
N LYS A 40 2.83 -1.02 0.84
CA LYS A 40 1.97 -1.19 -0.32
C LYS A 40 0.63 -1.83 0.01
N GLN A 41 -0.42 -1.35 -0.65
CA GLN A 41 -1.74 -1.98 -0.69
C GLN A 41 -2.26 -2.25 0.73
N LYS A 42 -2.21 -1.21 1.58
CA LYS A 42 -2.57 -1.29 3.01
C LYS A 42 -4.07 -1.17 3.17
N ILE A 43 -4.66 -1.99 4.02
CA ILE A 43 -6.08 -1.90 4.33
C ILE A 43 -6.27 -0.89 5.45
N ILE A 44 -7.12 0.11 5.23
CA ILE A 44 -7.49 1.13 6.22
C ILE A 44 -9.02 1.25 6.20
N GLY A 45 -9.66 0.77 7.27
CA GLY A 45 -11.13 0.67 7.30
C GLY A 45 -11.64 -0.18 6.14
N SER A 46 -12.48 0.41 5.31
CA SER A 46 -13.11 -0.22 4.14
C SER A 46 -12.36 0.02 2.82
N TYR A 47 -11.15 0.59 2.87
CA TYR A 47 -10.36 0.92 1.69
C TYR A 47 -9.05 0.16 1.65
N ILE A 48 -8.53 -0.04 0.43
CA ILE A 48 -7.16 -0.47 0.19
C ILE A 48 -6.44 0.72 -0.44
N VAL A 49 -5.43 1.25 0.23
CA VAL A 49 -4.60 2.35 -0.27
C VAL A 49 -3.35 1.80 -0.94
N ASP A 50 -2.99 2.34 -2.11
CA ASP A 50 -1.88 1.82 -2.92
C ASP A 50 -0.54 1.94 -2.21
N PHE A 51 -0.30 3.09 -1.57
CA PHE A 51 0.87 3.38 -0.74
C PHE A 51 0.43 4.05 0.55
N TYR A 52 1.11 3.73 1.64
CA TYR A 52 0.86 4.34 2.94
C TYR A 52 2.15 4.51 3.73
N CYS A 53 2.31 5.63 4.42
CA CYS A 53 3.45 5.99 5.25
C CYS A 53 3.00 6.45 6.63
N ASP A 54 3.34 5.67 7.68
CA ASP A 54 2.96 6.00 9.06
C ASP A 54 3.53 7.36 9.52
N THR A 55 4.76 7.69 9.10
CA THR A 55 5.43 8.94 9.53
C THR A 55 4.84 10.17 8.87
N ALA A 56 4.35 10.05 7.64
CA ALA A 56 3.73 11.15 6.92
C ALA A 56 2.20 11.23 7.14
N LYS A 57 1.59 10.20 7.74
CA LYS A 57 0.12 10.01 7.80
C LYS A 57 -0.53 10.10 6.41
N LEU A 58 0.21 9.63 5.41
CA LEU A 58 -0.20 9.56 4.00
C LEU A 58 -0.55 8.12 3.64
#